data_AF-A0A7W0ZX54-F1
#
_entry.id   AF-A0A7W0ZX54-F1
#
_cell.length_a   1.000
_cell.length_b   1.000
_cell.length_c   1.000
_cell.angle_alpha   90.00
_cell.angle_beta   90.00
_cell.angle_gamma   90.00
#
_symmetry.space_group_name_H-M   'P 1'
#
loop_
_entity.id
_entity.type
_entity.pdbx_description
1 polymer ?
#
loop_
_entity_poly.entity_id
_entity_poly.type
_entity_poly.pdbx_seq_one_letter_code
_entity_poly.pdbx_strand_id
1 'polypeptide(L)'
;MRTSRIVLASFASAAALALAACGSKDNSADTDKASKDLRAAQSEVAEKRTDLHETGDEIERRKRELLKEQQELADKEAALVAKGQQLGSAEGTLDAAGAAYRAAVMERLAKLDAALASLATKTDAASKDAAAGLKARRDLLGSLLASMPAAADSAWIAYTKDVDTTFDAIERDLRAAAK
;
A
#
# COMPACT_ATOMS: atom_id res chain seq x y z
N MET A 1 3.46 26.05 16.67
CA MET A 1 3.03 27.44 16.90
C MET A 1 4.19 28.37 16.56
N ARG A 2 4.19 28.99 15.37
CA ARG A 2 5.19 29.99 14.96
C ARG A 2 4.46 31.30 14.71
N THR A 3 4.76 32.28 15.53
CA THR A 3 4.24 33.64 15.51
C THR A 3 4.93 34.45 14.41
N SER A 4 4.24 34.68 13.29
CA SER A 4 4.70 35.62 12.26
C SER A 4 4.47 37.05 12.75
N ARG A 5 5.57 37.75 13.03
CA ARG A 5 5.60 39.17 13.41
C ARG A 5 5.28 40.02 12.16
N ILE A 6 4.13 40.68 12.18
CA ILE A 6 3.78 41.74 11.23
C ILE A 6 4.54 43.00 11.67
N VAL A 7 5.50 43.46 10.87
CA VAL A 7 6.17 44.74 11.08
C VAL A 7 5.31 45.81 10.41
N LEU A 8 4.49 46.52 11.19
CA LEU A 8 3.86 47.78 10.78
C LEU A 8 4.96 48.86 10.71
N ALA A 9 5.28 49.34 9.52
CA ALA A 9 6.06 50.56 9.34
C ALA A 9 5.12 51.77 9.46
N SER A 10 5.13 52.40 10.64
CA SER A 10 4.46 53.68 10.88
C SER A 10 5.20 54.81 10.15
N PHE A 11 4.62 55.34 9.08
CA PHE A 11 5.07 56.59 8.48
C PHE A 11 4.40 57.78 9.18
N ALA A 12 5.08 58.31 10.20
CA ALA A 12 4.87 59.66 10.68
C ALA A 12 5.95 60.55 10.06
N SER A 13 5.56 61.56 9.28
CA SER A 13 6.42 62.72 9.02
C SER A 13 5.56 63.94 8.73
N ALA A 14 5.67 64.87 9.66
CA ALA A 14 5.04 66.18 9.67
C ALA A 14 5.68 67.11 8.62
N ALA A 15 4.88 67.99 8.03
CA ALA A 15 5.39 69.17 7.35
C ALA A 15 4.57 70.39 7.80
N ALA A 16 5.21 71.23 8.61
CA ALA A 16 4.69 72.45 9.18
C ALA A 16 4.47 73.52 8.10
N LEU A 17 3.32 74.20 8.15
CA LEU A 17 3.09 75.45 7.47
C LEU A 17 3.92 76.56 8.14
N ALA A 18 4.81 77.20 7.38
CA ALA A 18 5.39 78.49 7.74
C ALA A 18 5.26 79.45 6.55
N LEU A 19 4.43 80.47 6.74
CA LEU A 19 4.24 81.61 5.83
C LEU A 19 5.31 82.68 6.09
N ALA A 20 5.65 83.37 5.00
CA ALA A 20 6.25 84.70 4.88
C ALA A 20 7.78 84.86 4.97
N ALA A 21 8.42 85.09 3.82
CA ALA A 21 9.26 86.27 3.53
C ALA A 21 9.72 86.25 2.05
N CYS A 22 9.45 87.33 1.32
CA CYS A 22 9.84 87.52 -0.09
C CYS A 22 11.36 87.59 -0.27
N GLY A 23 11.88 86.69 -1.10
CA GLY A 23 13.16 86.79 -1.79
C GLY A 23 13.06 85.91 -3.04
N SER A 24 13.06 86.53 -4.22
CA SER A 24 12.93 85.86 -5.52
C SER A 24 14.14 84.98 -5.81
N LYS A 25 14.08 83.74 -5.34
CA LYS A 25 14.94 82.63 -5.77
C LYS A 25 14.02 81.67 -6.53
N ASP A 26 14.40 81.36 -7.75
CA ASP A 26 13.61 80.60 -8.72
C ASP A 26 13.48 79.13 -8.25
N ASN A 27 12.55 78.86 -7.34
CA ASN A 27 12.30 77.54 -6.73
C ASN A 27 11.46 76.62 -7.64
N SER A 28 11.29 77.00 -8.91
CA SER A 28 10.59 76.24 -9.95
C SER A 28 11.28 74.89 -10.18
N ALA A 29 12.61 74.88 -10.23
CA ALA A 29 13.40 73.66 -10.43
C ALA A 29 13.24 72.63 -9.28
N ASP A 30 13.19 73.09 -8.02
CA ASP A 30 13.00 72.21 -6.86
C ASP A 30 11.57 71.65 -6.81
N THR A 31 10.58 72.47 -7.19
CA THR A 31 9.17 72.07 -7.27
C THR A 31 8.93 71.08 -8.42
N ASP A 32 9.58 71.28 -9.57
CA ASP A 32 9.53 70.38 -10.71
C ASP A 32 10.20 69.04 -10.43
N LYS A 33 11.33 69.05 -9.70
CA LYS A 33 12.01 67.83 -9.26
C LYS A 33 11.13 67.04 -8.27
N ALA A 34 10.59 67.69 -7.25
CA ALA A 34 9.68 67.04 -6.29
C ALA A 34 8.43 66.45 -6.98
N SER A 35 7.90 67.14 -8.00
CA SER A 35 6.75 66.65 -8.77
C SER A 35 7.10 65.42 -9.61
N LYS A 36 8.30 65.35 -10.20
CA LYS A 36 8.79 64.18 -10.94
C LYS A 36 9.03 63.00 -10.00
N ASP A 37 9.67 63.24 -8.85
CA ASP A 37 9.95 62.21 -7.85
C ASP A 37 8.65 61.63 -7.27
N LEU A 38 7.64 62.47 -7.01
CA LEU A 38 6.33 62.02 -6.57
C LEU A 38 5.62 61.15 -7.62
N ARG A 39 5.68 61.52 -8.91
CA ARG A 39 5.12 60.70 -10.00
C ARG A 39 5.84 59.37 -10.14
N ALA A 40 7.17 59.36 -10.02
CA ALA A 40 7.96 58.13 -10.05
C ALA A 40 7.59 57.20 -8.88
N ALA A 41 7.49 57.76 -7.66
CA ALA A 41 7.07 57.01 -6.48
C ALA A 41 5.64 56.46 -6.62
N GLN A 42 4.70 57.23 -7.18
CA GLN A 42 3.34 56.76 -7.46
C GLN A 42 3.32 55.59 -8.45
N SER A 43 4.15 55.65 -9.50
CA SER A 43 4.29 54.54 -10.47
C SER A 43 4.84 53.28 -9.80
N GLU A 44 5.90 53.41 -9.00
CA GLU A 44 6.52 52.29 -8.29
C GLU A 44 5.55 51.65 -7.27
N VAL A 45 4.75 52.46 -6.57
CA VAL A 45 3.70 51.95 -5.68
C VAL A 45 2.60 51.23 -6.46
N ALA A 46 2.21 51.74 -7.63
CA ALA A 46 1.22 51.09 -8.48
C ALA A 46 1.71 49.73 -9.00
N GLU A 47 2.98 49.65 -9.42
CA GLU A 47 3.62 48.38 -9.84
C GLU A 47 3.68 47.38 -8.69
N LYS A 48 4.19 47.78 -7.51
CA LYS A 48 4.24 46.92 -6.32
C LYS A 48 2.86 46.43 -5.89
N ARG A 49 1.81 47.23 -6.09
CA ARG A 49 0.43 46.82 -5.78
C ARG A 49 -0.05 45.71 -6.72
N THR A 50 0.29 45.80 -8.01
CA THR A 50 -0.01 44.74 -8.99
C THR A 50 0.75 43.46 -8.66
N ASP A 51 2.04 43.55 -8.39
CA ASP A 51 2.88 42.38 -8.03
C ASP A 51 2.36 41.67 -6.78
N LEU A 52 1.93 42.42 -5.75
CA LEU A 52 1.34 41.86 -4.54
C LEU A 52 0.00 41.17 -4.82
N HIS A 53 -0.80 41.70 -5.75
CA HIS A 53 -2.05 41.06 -6.15
C HIS A 53 -1.77 39.73 -6.87
N GLU A 54 -0.88 39.72 -7.84
CA GLU A 54 -0.49 38.52 -8.58
C GLU A 54 0.12 37.46 -7.64
N THR A 55 0.98 37.88 -6.71
CA THR A 55 1.54 37.01 -5.67
C THR A 55 0.45 36.43 -4.77
N GLY A 56 -0.55 37.24 -4.40
CA GLY A 56 -1.70 36.80 -3.62
C GLY A 56 -2.52 35.72 -4.32
N ASP A 57 -2.79 35.91 -5.62
CA ASP A 57 -3.54 34.95 -6.44
C ASP A 57 -2.79 33.61 -6.56
N GLU A 58 -1.47 33.66 -6.75
CA GLU A 58 -0.61 32.49 -6.81
C GLU A 58 -0.56 31.73 -5.48
N ILE A 59 -0.48 32.43 -4.34
CA ILE A 59 -0.54 31.82 -3.01
C ILE A 59 -1.86 31.07 -2.81
N GLU A 60 -2.99 31.70 -3.15
CA GLU A 60 -4.30 31.06 -3.01
C GLU A 60 -4.48 29.89 -3.98
N ARG A 61 -3.89 29.96 -5.18
CA ARG A 61 -3.84 28.83 -6.12
C ARG A 61 -3.07 27.65 -5.52
N ARG A 62 -1.85 27.88 -5.04
CA ARG A 62 -1.00 26.84 -4.41
C ARG A 62 -1.63 26.25 -3.16
N LYS A 63 -2.33 27.07 -2.36
CA LYS A 63 -3.06 26.59 -1.18
C LYS A 63 -4.18 25.62 -1.56
N ARG A 64 -4.96 25.92 -2.61
CA ARG A 64 -5.98 25.00 -3.12
C ARG A 64 -5.38 23.71 -3.66
N GLU A 65 -4.24 23.80 -4.35
CA GLU A 65 -3.49 22.65 -4.86
C GLU A 65 -2.98 21.75 -3.73
N LEU A 66 -2.33 22.32 -2.71
CA LEU A 66 -1.87 21.59 -1.52
C LEU A 66 -3.02 20.90 -0.77
N LEU A 67 -4.19 21.53 -0.69
CA LEU A 67 -5.37 20.92 -0.06
C LEU A 67 -5.87 19.70 -0.86
N LYS A 68 -5.83 19.77 -2.20
CA LYS A 68 -6.18 18.63 -3.05
C LYS A 68 -5.16 17.50 -2.89
N GLU A 69 -3.87 17.82 -2.91
CA GLU A 69 -2.80 16.83 -2.72
C GLU A 69 -2.91 16.14 -1.35
N GLN A 70 -3.22 16.89 -0.28
CA GLN A 70 -3.45 16.31 1.04
C GLN A 70 -4.65 15.36 1.05
N GLN A 71 -5.74 15.70 0.38
CA GLN A 71 -6.89 14.81 0.25
C GLN A 71 -6.52 13.54 -0.52
N GLU A 72 -5.82 13.67 -1.66
CA GLU A 72 -5.38 12.51 -2.44
C GLU A 72 -4.44 11.60 -1.67
N LEU A 73 -3.57 12.16 -0.82
CA LEU A 73 -2.70 11.38 0.06
C LEU A 73 -3.53 10.63 1.12
N ALA A 74 -4.48 11.29 1.76
CA ALA A 74 -5.37 10.66 2.73
C ALA A 74 -6.18 9.50 2.09
N ASP A 75 -6.68 9.70 0.87
CA ASP A 75 -7.41 8.66 0.12
C ASP A 75 -6.50 7.47 -0.23
N LYS A 76 -5.24 7.74 -0.64
CA LYS A 76 -4.23 6.70 -0.90
C LYS A 76 -3.86 5.94 0.36
N GLU A 77 -3.68 6.63 1.49
CA GLU A 77 -3.42 6.00 2.79
C GLU A 77 -4.57 5.08 3.21
N ALA A 78 -5.82 5.54 3.10
CA ALA A 78 -6.99 4.73 3.39
C ALA A 78 -7.06 3.49 2.48
N ALA A 79 -6.77 3.63 1.19
CA ALA A 79 -6.73 2.51 0.25
C ALA A 79 -5.62 1.50 0.57
N LEU A 80 -4.43 1.97 1.01
CA LEU A 80 -3.35 1.09 1.44
C LEU A 80 -3.70 0.33 2.71
N VAL A 81 -4.32 0.98 3.70
CA VAL A 81 -4.81 0.32 4.91
C VAL A 81 -5.82 -0.77 4.57
N ALA A 82 -6.79 -0.47 3.69
CA ALA A 82 -7.79 -1.44 3.24
C ALA A 82 -7.13 -2.64 2.53
N LYS A 83 -6.16 -2.41 1.65
CA LYS A 83 -5.39 -3.48 1.01
C LYS A 83 -4.61 -4.31 2.01
N GLY A 84 -4.00 -3.70 3.03
CA GLY A 84 -3.30 -4.40 4.10
C GLY A 84 -4.22 -5.33 4.89
N GLN A 85 -5.43 -4.88 5.23
CA GLN A 85 -6.44 -5.70 5.91
C GLN A 85 -6.92 -6.87 5.04
N GLN A 86 -7.10 -6.65 3.74
CA GLN A 86 -7.47 -7.69 2.79
C GLN A 86 -6.39 -8.76 2.66
N LEU A 87 -5.12 -8.35 2.55
CA LEU A 87 -3.98 -9.27 2.50
C LEU A 87 -3.87 -10.09 3.77
N GLY A 88 -3.93 -9.46 4.95
CA GLY A 88 -3.88 -10.19 6.22
C GLY A 88 -5.04 -11.19 6.38
N SER A 89 -6.24 -10.83 5.88
CA SER A 89 -7.39 -11.75 5.88
C SER A 89 -7.20 -12.92 4.91
N ALA A 90 -6.62 -12.66 3.73
CA ALA A 90 -6.29 -13.69 2.75
C ALA A 90 -5.20 -14.64 3.25
N GLU A 91 -4.14 -14.11 3.89
CA GLU A 91 -3.09 -14.90 4.53
C GLU A 91 -3.67 -15.83 5.60
N GLY A 92 -4.50 -15.31 6.52
CA GLY A 92 -5.15 -16.14 7.54
C GLY A 92 -6.06 -17.22 6.95
N THR A 93 -6.74 -16.93 5.83
CA THR A 93 -7.56 -17.92 5.11
C THR A 93 -6.70 -19.01 4.47
N LEU A 94 -5.57 -18.64 3.86
CA LEU A 94 -4.63 -19.59 3.25
C LEU A 94 -4.00 -20.50 4.30
N ASP A 95 -3.59 -19.96 5.45
CA ASP A 95 -3.05 -20.75 6.56
C ASP A 95 -4.06 -21.78 7.09
N ALA A 96 -5.31 -21.34 7.29
CA ALA A 96 -6.40 -22.21 7.71
C ALA A 96 -6.67 -23.33 6.69
N ALA A 97 -6.71 -22.98 5.39
CA ALA A 97 -6.89 -23.95 4.31
C ALA A 97 -5.74 -24.96 4.26
N GLY A 98 -4.50 -24.51 4.40
CA GLY A 98 -3.32 -25.36 4.45
C GLY A 98 -3.33 -26.31 5.66
N ALA A 99 -3.73 -25.83 6.83
CA ALA A 99 -3.89 -26.66 8.02
C ALA A 99 -5.00 -27.72 7.84
N ALA A 100 -6.16 -27.33 7.30
CA ALA A 100 -7.25 -28.24 7.01
C ALA A 100 -6.86 -29.33 6.01
N TYR A 101 -6.15 -28.97 4.94
CA TYR A 101 -5.63 -29.93 3.97
C TYR A 101 -4.67 -30.94 4.61
N ARG A 102 -3.71 -30.47 5.41
CA ARG A 102 -2.78 -31.37 6.14
C ARG A 102 -3.53 -32.33 7.06
N ALA A 103 -4.54 -31.85 7.78
CA ALA A 103 -5.35 -32.70 8.66
C ALA A 103 -6.10 -33.78 7.86
N ALA A 104 -6.75 -33.40 6.75
CA ALA A 104 -7.47 -34.34 5.89
C ALA A 104 -6.54 -35.41 5.27
N VAL A 105 -5.34 -35.00 4.84
CA VAL A 105 -4.32 -35.93 4.32
C VAL A 105 -3.86 -36.92 5.38
N MET A 106 -3.57 -36.47 6.60
CA MET A 106 -3.18 -37.35 7.70
C MET A 106 -4.30 -38.34 8.07
N GLU A 107 -5.55 -37.90 8.03
CA GLU A 107 -6.70 -38.77 8.25
C GLU A 107 -6.84 -39.84 7.15
N ARG A 108 -6.72 -39.46 5.86
CA ARG A 108 -6.71 -40.44 4.76
C ARG A 108 -5.56 -41.43 4.89
N LEU A 109 -4.37 -40.96 5.27
CA LEU A 109 -3.20 -41.82 5.46
C LEU A 109 -3.45 -42.86 6.57
N ALA A 110 -4.01 -42.44 7.71
CA ALA A 110 -4.36 -43.35 8.80
C ALA A 110 -5.39 -44.41 8.37
N LYS A 111 -6.39 -44.01 7.56
CA LYS A 111 -7.38 -44.96 6.98
C LYS A 111 -6.71 -45.96 6.03
N LEU A 112 -5.79 -45.51 5.18
CA LEU A 112 -5.01 -46.39 4.32
C LEU A 112 -4.17 -47.39 5.13
N ASP A 113 -3.49 -46.93 6.17
CA ASP A 113 -2.68 -47.80 7.03
C ASP A 113 -3.52 -48.86 7.74
N ALA A 114 -4.70 -48.49 8.26
CA ALA A 114 -5.64 -49.44 8.85
C ALA A 114 -6.15 -50.47 7.83
N ALA A 115 -6.47 -50.02 6.61
CA ALA A 115 -6.94 -50.90 5.54
C ALA A 115 -5.84 -51.85 5.05
N LEU A 116 -4.60 -51.38 4.98
CA LEU A 116 -3.43 -52.22 4.66
C LEU A 116 -3.16 -53.24 5.74
N ALA A 117 -3.26 -52.86 7.02
CA ALA A 117 -3.12 -53.77 8.13
C ALA A 117 -4.18 -54.88 8.07
N SER A 118 -5.45 -54.53 7.77
CA SER A 118 -6.53 -55.49 7.54
C SER A 118 -6.23 -56.43 6.38
N LEU A 119 -5.82 -55.90 5.22
CA LEU A 119 -5.47 -56.71 4.05
C LEU A 119 -4.32 -57.69 4.34
N ALA A 120 -3.32 -57.25 5.11
CA ALA A 120 -2.18 -58.07 5.50
C ALA A 120 -2.54 -59.26 6.42
N THR A 121 -3.70 -59.24 7.08
CA THR A 121 -4.19 -60.39 7.86
C THR A 121 -4.74 -61.52 6.99
N LYS A 122 -5.06 -61.24 5.72
CA LYS A 122 -5.53 -62.28 4.80
C LYS A 122 -4.40 -63.26 4.48
N THR A 123 -4.74 -64.54 4.39
CA THR A 123 -3.75 -65.61 4.25
C THR A 123 -3.46 -66.00 2.81
N ASP A 124 -4.28 -65.58 1.85
CA ASP A 124 -4.08 -65.87 0.43
C ASP A 124 -2.90 -65.10 -0.17
N ALA A 125 -2.21 -65.74 -1.12
CA ALA A 125 -1.00 -65.18 -1.74
C ALA A 125 -1.27 -63.84 -2.46
N ALA A 126 -2.41 -63.74 -3.15
CA ALA A 126 -2.79 -62.53 -3.88
C ALA A 126 -2.93 -61.32 -2.95
N SER A 127 -3.58 -61.47 -1.79
CA SER A 127 -3.73 -60.41 -0.80
C SER A 127 -2.40 -60.01 -0.16
N LYS A 128 -1.49 -60.96 0.07
CA LYS A 128 -0.13 -60.67 0.58
C LYS A 128 0.71 -59.90 -0.43
N ASP A 129 0.70 -60.31 -1.68
CA ASP A 129 1.41 -59.62 -2.76
C ASP A 129 0.84 -58.21 -2.97
N ALA A 130 -0.49 -58.07 -2.97
CA ALA A 130 -1.17 -56.78 -3.06
C ALA A 130 -0.82 -55.87 -1.86
N ALA A 131 -0.81 -56.40 -0.64
CA ALA A 131 -0.44 -55.65 0.56
C ALA A 131 1.01 -55.12 0.50
N ALA A 132 1.96 -55.92 0.00
CA ALA A 132 3.34 -55.49 -0.19
C ALA A 132 3.44 -54.35 -1.22
N GLY A 133 2.78 -54.49 -2.37
CA GLY A 133 2.78 -53.47 -3.42
C GLY A 133 2.13 -52.15 -2.98
N LEU A 134 1.00 -52.22 -2.28
CA LEU A 134 0.32 -51.04 -1.76
C LEU A 134 1.11 -50.36 -0.64
N LYS A 135 1.81 -51.12 0.22
CA LYS A 135 2.68 -50.56 1.25
C LYS A 135 3.82 -49.74 0.63
N ALA A 136 4.46 -50.24 -0.42
CA ALA A 136 5.50 -49.49 -1.13
C ALA A 136 4.97 -48.15 -1.69
N ARG A 137 3.75 -48.14 -2.26
CA ARG A 137 3.11 -46.91 -2.74
C ARG A 137 2.74 -45.95 -1.61
N ARG A 138 2.30 -46.46 -0.46
CA ARG A 138 2.05 -45.66 0.75
C ARG A 138 3.34 -45.01 1.26
N ASP A 139 4.47 -45.71 1.20
CA ASP A 139 5.78 -45.15 1.57
C ASP A 139 6.24 -44.05 0.59
N LEU A 140 6.00 -44.23 -0.71
CA LEU A 140 6.21 -43.17 -1.72
C LEU A 140 5.33 -41.95 -1.46
N LEU A 141 4.04 -42.16 -1.13
CA LEU A 141 3.14 -41.08 -0.74
C LEU A 141 3.65 -40.35 0.51
N GLY A 142 4.14 -41.07 1.52
CA GLY A 142 4.78 -40.46 2.69
C GLY A 142 5.96 -39.57 2.32
N SER A 143 6.75 -39.97 1.33
CA SER A 143 7.88 -39.18 0.81
C SER A 143 7.39 -37.93 0.06
N LEU A 144 6.33 -38.05 -0.75
CA LEU A 144 5.69 -36.92 -1.41
C LEU A 144 5.18 -35.91 -0.37
N LEU A 145 4.48 -36.38 0.67
CA LEU A 145 3.98 -35.54 1.75
C LEU A 145 5.09 -34.82 2.52
N ALA A 146 6.25 -35.44 2.68
CA ALA A 146 7.42 -34.80 3.29
C ALA A 146 8.06 -33.72 2.39
N SER A 147 7.80 -33.76 1.08
CA SER A 147 8.30 -32.79 0.10
C SER A 147 7.39 -31.54 -0.08
N MET A 148 6.46 -31.32 0.86
CA MET A 148 5.47 -30.26 0.80
C MET A 148 6.09 -28.89 0.45
N PRO A 149 5.67 -28.24 -0.65
CA PRO A 149 6.29 -26.99 -1.12
C PRO A 149 5.94 -25.82 -0.20
N ALA A 150 6.87 -24.87 -0.08
CA ALA A 150 6.76 -23.79 0.91
C ALA A 150 5.85 -22.62 0.49
N ALA A 151 5.72 -22.23 -0.79
CA ALA A 151 5.02 -20.96 -1.09
C ALA A 151 4.64 -20.62 -2.55
N ALA A 152 4.65 -21.54 -3.53
CA ALA A 152 4.27 -21.18 -4.91
C ALA A 152 2.90 -21.77 -5.29
N ASP A 153 1.93 -20.93 -5.68
CA ASP A 153 0.56 -21.35 -6.02
C ASP A 153 0.53 -22.48 -7.07
N SER A 154 1.36 -22.39 -8.10
CA SER A 154 1.46 -23.43 -9.13
C SER A 154 2.06 -24.74 -8.61
N ALA A 155 3.07 -24.65 -7.74
CA ALA A 155 3.67 -25.82 -7.10
C ALA A 155 2.70 -26.46 -6.11
N TRP A 156 1.91 -25.66 -5.39
CA TRP A 156 0.88 -26.13 -4.47
C TRP A 156 -0.23 -26.88 -5.20
N ILE A 157 -0.75 -26.33 -6.31
CA ILE A 157 -1.79 -26.98 -7.13
C ILE A 157 -1.29 -28.30 -7.72
N ALA A 158 -0.07 -28.34 -8.26
CA ALA A 158 0.51 -29.57 -8.78
C ALA A 158 0.70 -30.61 -7.67
N TYR A 159 1.24 -30.18 -6.53
CA TYR A 159 1.47 -31.03 -5.37
C TYR A 159 0.18 -31.67 -4.85
N THR A 160 -0.88 -30.88 -4.61
CA THR A 160 -2.15 -31.43 -4.09
C THR A 160 -2.79 -32.41 -5.08
N LYS A 161 -2.73 -32.10 -6.38
CA LYS A 161 -3.19 -33.00 -7.43
C LYS A 161 -2.43 -34.33 -7.43
N ASP A 162 -1.11 -34.30 -7.30
CA ASP A 162 -0.28 -35.51 -7.29
C ASP A 162 -0.55 -36.37 -6.04
N VAL A 163 -0.71 -35.74 -4.88
CA VAL A 163 -1.11 -36.38 -3.63
C VAL A 163 -2.48 -37.04 -3.78
N ASP A 164 -3.49 -36.31 -4.26
CA ASP A 164 -4.86 -36.82 -4.40
C ASP A 164 -4.94 -37.97 -5.41
N THR A 165 -4.27 -37.82 -6.56
CA THR A 165 -4.18 -38.88 -7.58
C THR A 165 -3.54 -40.16 -7.01
N THR A 166 -2.51 -40.01 -6.18
CA THR A 166 -1.82 -41.14 -5.54
C THR A 166 -2.73 -41.83 -4.52
N PHE A 167 -3.43 -41.06 -3.67
CA PHE A 167 -4.43 -41.60 -2.75
C PHE A 167 -5.51 -42.40 -3.49
N ASP A 168 -6.13 -41.81 -4.52
CA ASP A 168 -7.22 -42.44 -5.27
C ASP A 168 -6.79 -43.75 -5.94
N ALA A 169 -5.55 -43.79 -6.45
CA ALA A 169 -4.97 -45.01 -7.01
C ALA A 169 -4.79 -46.10 -5.95
N ILE A 170 -4.25 -45.77 -4.77
CA ILE A 170 -4.08 -46.73 -3.67
C ILE A 170 -5.45 -47.23 -3.18
N GLU A 171 -6.42 -46.34 -2.98
CA GLU A 171 -7.76 -46.70 -2.50
C GLU A 171 -8.53 -47.58 -3.48
N ARG A 172 -8.40 -47.32 -4.79
CA ARG A 172 -8.97 -48.18 -5.83
C ARG A 172 -8.36 -49.57 -5.80
N ASP A 173 -7.05 -49.66 -5.76
CA ASP A 173 -6.32 -50.93 -5.82
C ASP A 173 -6.53 -51.74 -4.52
N LEU A 174 -6.66 -51.06 -3.39
CA LEU A 174 -7.03 -51.68 -2.12
C LEU A 174 -8.45 -52.26 -2.16
N ARG A 175 -9.42 -51.54 -2.74
CA ARG A 175 -10.78 -52.09 -2.97
C ARG A 175 -10.78 -53.28 -3.92
N ALA A 176 -9.87 -53.32 -4.90
CA ALA A 176 -9.73 -54.46 -5.80
C ALA A 176 -9.15 -55.69 -5.08
N ALA A 177 -8.14 -55.51 -4.22
CA ALA A 177 -7.53 -56.58 -3.42
C ALA A 177 -8.39 -57.04 -2.24
N ALA A 178 -9.34 -56.21 -1.81
CA ALA A 178 -10.26 -56.55 -0.73
C ALA A 178 -11.37 -57.54 -1.17
N LYS A 179 -11.68 -57.60 -2.46
CA LYS A 179 -12.66 -58.54 -3.05
C LYS A 179 -12.09 -59.95 -3.16
#